data_AF-A0A6I0E5R0-F1
#
_entry.id   AF-A0A6I0E5R0-F1
#
_cell.length_a   1.000
_cell.length_b   1.000
_cell.length_c   1.000
_cell.angle_alpha   90.00
_cell.angle_beta   90.00
_cell.angle_gamma   90.00
#
_symmetry.space_group_name_H-M   'P 1'
#
loop_
_entity.id
_entity.type
_entity.pdbx_description
1 polymer ?
#
loop_
_entity_poly.entity_id
_entity_poly.type
_entity_poly.pdbx_seq_one_letter_code
_entity_poly.pdbx_strand_id
1 'polypeptide(L)' 'MTKLDAKIPEGPLADKWTNHKAKLRLVNPANRKKIDIIVVGTGLAGSSAASTLGELGYNVKVFCYQDSPRRAHSV' A
#
# COMPACT_ATOMS: atom_id res chain seq x y z
N MET A 1 -24.76 3.34 -20.64
CA MET A 1 -23.90 2.37 -19.92
C MET A 1 -22.53 2.99 -19.73
N THR A 2 -22.05 3.09 -18.51
CA THR A 2 -20.69 3.58 -18.21
C THR A 2 -19.69 2.47 -18.55
N LYS A 3 -18.73 2.75 -19.44
CA LYS A 3 -17.68 1.79 -19.79
C LYS A 3 -16.66 1.75 -18.65
N LEU A 4 -16.47 0.59 -18.01
CA LEU A 4 -15.47 0.41 -16.97
C LEU A 4 -14.09 0.31 -17.62
N ASP A 5 -13.16 1.15 -17.16
CA ASP A 5 -11.74 1.07 -17.53
C ASP A 5 -10.97 0.30 -16.45
N ALA A 6 -10.60 -0.94 -16.75
CA ALA A 6 -9.88 -1.82 -15.85
C ALA A 6 -8.36 -1.52 -15.78
N LYS A 7 -7.82 -0.62 -16.63
CA LYS A 7 -6.40 -0.26 -16.69
C LYS A 7 -5.45 -1.47 -16.73
N ILE A 8 -5.85 -2.50 -17.47
CA ILE A 8 -5.07 -3.73 -17.62
C ILE A 8 -3.77 -3.40 -18.37
N PRO A 9 -2.59 -3.81 -17.87
CA PRO A 9 -1.34 -3.51 -18.56
C PRO A 9 -1.29 -4.10 -19.97
N GLU A 10 -0.59 -3.43 -20.87
CA GLU A 10 -0.47 -3.83 -22.27
C GLU A 10 0.55 -4.98 -22.47
N GLY A 11 0.51 -5.60 -23.66
CA GLY A 11 1.45 -6.64 -24.08
C GLY A 11 0.97 -8.09 -23.89
N PRO A 12 1.80 -9.07 -24.30
CA PRO A 12 1.49 -10.51 -24.22
C PRO A 12 1.19 -10.95 -22.78
N LEU A 13 0.22 -11.84 -22.60
CA LEU A 13 -0.26 -12.25 -21.28
C LEU A 13 0.87 -12.78 -20.37
N ALA A 14 1.81 -13.55 -20.94
CA ALA A 14 2.93 -14.13 -20.22
C ALA A 14 3.85 -13.07 -19.59
N ASP A 15 4.09 -11.95 -20.28
CA ASP A 15 5.04 -10.92 -19.85
C ASP A 15 4.38 -9.67 -19.27
N LYS A 16 3.06 -9.56 -19.40
CA LYS A 16 2.25 -8.36 -19.10
C LYS A 16 2.57 -7.75 -17.74
N TRP A 17 2.50 -8.54 -16.68
CA TRP A 17 2.70 -8.06 -15.31
C TRP A 17 4.17 -7.83 -14.97
N THR A 18 5.06 -8.68 -15.50
CA THR A 18 6.51 -8.53 -15.35
C THR A 18 6.97 -7.20 -15.96
N ASN A 19 6.55 -6.92 -17.19
CA ASN A 19 6.85 -5.68 -17.90
C ASN A 19 6.24 -4.46 -17.22
N HIS A 20 4.99 -4.57 -16.73
CA HIS A 20 4.37 -3.49 -15.98
C HIS A 20 5.17 -3.15 -14.72
N LYS A 21 5.49 -4.15 -13.90
CA LYS A 21 6.26 -3.99 -12.66
C LYS A 21 7.64 -3.37 -12.93
N ALA A 22 8.33 -3.81 -13.98
CA ALA A 22 9.65 -3.30 -14.36
C ALA A 22 9.62 -1.81 -14.77
N LYS A 23 8.49 -1.32 -15.29
CA LYS A 23 8.31 0.08 -15.72
C LYS A 23 7.81 1.00 -14.61
N LEU A 24 7.43 0.47 -13.45
CA LEU A 24 6.95 1.29 -12.33
C LEU A 24 8.06 2.18 -11.77
N ARG A 25 7.70 3.40 -11.38
CA ARG A 25 8.63 4.33 -10.74
C ARG A 25 8.94 3.83 -9.34
N LEU A 26 10.22 3.56 -9.08
CA LEU A 26 10.69 3.16 -7.76
C LEU A 26 10.88 4.37 -6.84
N VAL A 27 10.64 4.17 -5.55
CA VAL A 27 10.90 5.18 -4.52
C VAL A 27 12.34 5.02 -4.02
N ASN A 28 13.17 6.04 -4.28
CA ASN A 28 14.50 6.12 -3.67
C ASN A 28 14.38 6.27 -2.14
N PRO A 29 15.18 5.54 -1.33
CA PRO A 29 15.26 5.71 0.13
C PRO A 29 15.24 7.16 0.63
N ALA A 30 16.00 8.07 0.00
CA ALA A 30 16.07 9.48 0.40
C ALA A 30 14.72 10.24 0.24
N ASN A 31 13.81 9.73 -0.58
CA ASN A 31 12.50 10.32 -0.83
C ASN A 31 11.36 9.70 -0.02
N ARG A 32 11.60 8.62 0.76
CA ARG A 32 10.53 7.94 1.51
C ARG A 32 9.82 8.85 2.51
N LYS A 33 10.57 9.74 3.19
CA LYS A 33 10.03 10.76 4.11
C LYS A 33 9.13 11.81 3.44
N LYS A 34 9.17 11.92 2.10
CA LYS A 34 8.30 12.84 1.35
C LYS A 34 6.95 12.22 1.00
N ILE A 35 6.77 10.93 1.29
CA ILE A 35 5.56 10.18 0.98
C ILE A 35 4.86 9.88 2.31
N ASP A 36 3.66 10.42 2.44
CA ASP A 36 2.75 10.09 3.52
C ASP A 36 1.96 8.84 3.17
N ILE A 37 1.96 7.86 4.08
CA ILE A 37 1.18 6.63 3.97
C ILE A 37 0.10 6.66 5.04
N ILE A 38 -1.15 6.52 4.62
CA ILE A 38 -2.29 6.42 5.54
C ILE A 38 -2.66 4.95 5.68
N VAL A 39 -2.60 4.44 6.90
CA VAL A 39 -3.08 3.09 7.25
C VAL A 39 -4.37 3.24 8.06
N VAL A 40 -5.46 2.65 7.57
CA VAL A 40 -6.75 2.66 8.25
C VAL A 40 -7.01 1.27 8.84
N GLY A 41 -7.10 1.21 10.16
CA GLY A 41 -7.23 -0.03 10.93
C GLY A 41 -5.93 -0.45 11.60
N THR A 42 -6.01 -0.82 12.89
CA THR A 42 -4.86 -1.25 13.72
C THR A 42 -4.93 -2.73 14.09
N GLY A 43 -5.52 -3.56 13.22
CA GLY A 43 -5.48 -5.02 13.36
C GLY A 43 -4.07 -5.59 13.09
N LEU A 44 -3.96 -6.91 12.95
CA LEU A 44 -2.66 -7.56 12.73
C LEU A 44 -1.99 -7.07 11.45
N ALA A 45 -2.69 -7.10 10.32
CA ALA A 45 -2.16 -6.59 9.05
C ALA A 45 -1.84 -5.08 9.12
N GLY A 46 -2.74 -4.28 9.66
CA GLY A 46 -2.58 -2.81 9.73
C GLY A 46 -1.37 -2.38 10.56
N SER A 47 -1.22 -2.95 11.75
CA SER A 47 -0.07 -2.69 12.63
C SER A 47 1.25 -3.19 12.03
N SER A 48 1.26 -4.40 11.45
CA SER A 48 2.46 -4.98 10.82
C SER A 48 2.91 -4.16 9.60
N ALA A 49 1.97 -3.74 8.76
CA ALA A 49 2.24 -2.89 7.61
C ALA A 49 2.76 -1.52 8.05
N ALA A 50 2.12 -0.89 9.06
CA ALA A 50 2.54 0.40 9.58
C ALA A 50 3.96 0.35 10.16
N SER A 51 4.30 -0.69 10.94
CA SER A 51 5.63 -0.88 11.50
C SER A 51 6.67 -1.03 10.41
N THR A 52 6.45 -1.94 9.46
CA THR A 52 7.38 -2.22 8.36
C THR A 52 7.63 -0.97 7.51
N LEU A 53 6.59 -0.23 7.18
CA LEU A 53 6.71 1.00 6.38
C LEU A 53 7.37 2.14 7.17
N GLY A 54 7.11 2.23 8.48
CA GLY A 54 7.80 3.16 9.37
C GLY A 54 9.29 2.88 9.45
N GLU A 55 9.68 1.61 9.63
CA GLU A 55 11.09 1.16 9.63
C GLU A 55 11.80 1.45 8.30
N LEU A 56 11.08 1.34 7.18
CA LEU A 56 11.60 1.73 5.87
C LEU A 56 11.80 3.25 5.75
N GLY A 57 11.31 4.07 6.68
CA GLY A 57 11.51 5.52 6.72
C GLY A 57 10.43 6.34 6.01
N TYR A 58 9.24 5.76 5.82
CA TYR A 58 8.07 6.51 5.34
C TYR A 58 7.39 7.28 6.48
N ASN A 59 6.66 8.35 6.14
CA ASN A 59 5.78 9.02 7.10
C ASN A 59 4.45 8.26 7.18
N VAL A 60 4.30 7.38 8.17
CA VAL A 60 3.10 6.57 8.34
C VAL A 60 2.15 7.22 9.33
N LYS A 61 0.90 7.45 8.91
CA LYS A 61 -0.21 7.94 9.72
C LYS A 61 -1.22 6.81 9.89
N VAL A 62 -1.42 6.35 11.11
CA VAL A 62 -2.31 5.23 11.41
C VAL A 62 -3.59 5.75 12.06
N PHE A 63 -4.74 5.38 11.51
CA PHE A 63 -6.04 5.77 12.01
C PHE A 63 -6.81 4.53 12.44
N CYS A 64 -7.36 4.55 13.65
CA CYS A 64 -8.30 3.54 14.11
C CYS A 64 -9.57 4.23 14.58
N TYR A 65 -10.72 3.72 14.14
CA TYR A 65 -12.02 4.23 14.55
C TYR A 65 -12.52 3.59 15.86
N GLN A 66 -11.94 2.45 16.25
CA GLN A 66 -12.43 1.70 17.40
C GLN A 66 -11.87 2.27 18.71
N ASP A 67 -12.73 2.42 19.72
CA ASP A 67 -12.38 2.93 21.05
C ASP A 67 -11.39 2.05 21.82
N SER A 68 -11.07 0.85 21.34
CA SER A 68 -10.03 0.01 21.91
C SER A 68 -9.28 -0.82 20.86
N PRO A 69 -7.95 -1.04 21.03
CA PRO A 69 -7.12 -1.80 20.08
C PRO A 69 -7.59 -3.25 19.86
N ARG A 70 -8.35 -3.81 20.81
CA ARG A 70 -8.71 -5.24 20.84
C ARG A 70 -9.91 -5.59 19.96
N ARG A 71 -10.65 -4.63 19.39
CA ARG A 71 -11.86 -4.92 18.60
C ARG A 71 -11.60 -5.09 17.09
N ALA A 72 -10.35 -4.96 16.66
CA ALA A 72 -9.93 -5.13 15.27
C ALA A 72 -9.68 -6.62 15.01
N HIS A 73 -10.75 -7.40 14.96
CA HIS A 73 -10.72 -8.86 14.85
C HIS A 73 -10.43 -9.38 13.42
N SER A 74 -9.75 -8.61 12.59
CA SER A 74 -9.33 -9.07 11.26
C SER A 74 -7.83 -9.32 11.24
N VAL A 75 -7.47 -10.55 10.86
CA VAL A 75 -6.12 -10.95 10.44
C VAL A 75 -5.74 -10.18 9.19
#